data_AF-A0A9E4BZ45-F1
#
_entry.id   AF-A0A9E4BZ45-F1
#
_cell.length_a   1.000
_cell.length_b   1.000
_cell.length_c   1.000
_cell.angle_alpha   90.00
_cell.angle_beta   90.00
_cell.angle_gamma   90.00
#
_symmetry.space_group_name_H-M   'P 1'
#
loop_
_entity.id
_entity.type
_entity.pdbx_description
1 polymer ?
#
loop_
_entity_poly.entity_id
_entity_poly.type
_entity_poly.pdbx_seq_one_letter_code
_entity_poly.pdbx_strand_id
1 'polypeptide(L)'
;MILASLFESLSAPLIILCTWPAAIIGSCWALVLSGTGLTSSEAPMALLGLIVLSGIAVNNGIVLIDAIETLRRRRFRRERAVLAASRSRVRPVLMTSATTILGMLPLALTFGGDYEIWPPFAIVVIGGLAVSTVSTLVFIPVMYMGIDQIKAWLADIGWFGIVLGTAAAAGVTYWVDDYYQSLFWTCLLALPAWMLCMGAVWIVQRIYRARMASLAEIGNIEYLEIRNLTKIYGAPGQFKREWDRFKRRNQRLLERGQILVDKKAIKDSLWWKLPLLALLIYLETYFEQGSWIFLTGLAIWGLVHHLVLCAAALRDFQIENRWISQIAQLILPLVFVAFIHWRLELISLTIATSAIYLLYRIIGFLANRVSRGRVDPEHIPGRLGPVKGIVYRGAAAVPLIGVPRPEFQALAGVSLDIPRGMFGLLGPNGAGKTTLMRIVCRVLSSNYGSVLANGKIPLTHRNMQGVIGYLPQHFGLYLHMSAYNYLEYRALLEG
;
A
#
# COMPACT_ATOMS: atom_id res chain seq x y z
N MET A 1 -2.98 28.02 26.45
CA MET A 1 -2.07 28.18 27.62
C MET A 1 -2.66 27.57 28.89
N ILE A 2 -3.86 27.97 29.33
CA ILE A 2 -4.54 27.38 30.51
C ILE A 2 -4.61 25.84 30.42
N LEU A 3 -5.07 25.31 29.28
CA LEU A 3 -5.17 23.86 29.08
C LEU A 3 -3.81 23.13 29.09
N ALA A 4 -2.77 23.77 28.58
CA ALA A 4 -1.41 23.20 28.56
C ALA A 4 -0.82 23.13 29.98
N SER A 5 -1.13 24.13 30.80
CA SER A 5 -0.77 24.16 32.22
C SER A 5 -1.54 23.11 33.03
N LEU A 6 -2.83 22.89 32.73
CA LEU A 6 -3.65 21.89 33.43
C LEU A 6 -3.16 20.46 33.20
N PHE A 7 -2.79 20.14 31.96
CA PHE A 7 -2.37 18.79 31.57
C PHE A 7 -0.87 18.54 31.68
N GLU A 8 -0.08 19.52 32.12
CA GLU A 8 1.40 19.50 32.12
C GLU A 8 1.98 19.01 30.77
N SER A 9 1.28 19.30 29.67
CA SER A 9 1.56 18.73 28.37
C SER A 9 1.02 19.60 27.24
N LEU A 10 1.85 19.84 26.23
CA LEU A 10 1.46 20.57 25.01
C LEU A 10 0.65 19.72 24.02
N SER A 11 0.67 18.39 24.15
CA SER A 11 -0.05 17.51 23.20
C SER A 11 -1.55 17.40 23.48
N ALA A 12 -1.97 17.39 24.75
CA ALA A 12 -3.38 17.26 25.11
C ALA A 12 -4.24 18.44 24.58
N PRO A 13 -3.81 19.71 24.71
CA PRO A 13 -4.52 20.85 24.14
C PRO A 13 -4.61 20.82 22.61
N LEU A 14 -3.53 20.38 21.93
CA LEU A 14 -3.52 20.30 20.48
C LEU A 14 -4.59 19.33 19.97
N ILE A 15 -4.73 18.16 20.60
CA ILE A 15 -5.75 17.15 20.24
C ILE A 15 -7.15 17.72 20.39
N ILE A 16 -7.40 18.48 21.46
CA ILE A 16 -8.72 19.10 21.73
C ILE A 16 -9.00 20.21 20.72
N LEU A 17 -8.02 21.04 20.36
CA LEU A 17 -8.21 22.06 19.33
C LEU A 17 -8.49 21.43 17.95
N CYS A 18 -7.94 20.27 17.64
CA CYS A 18 -8.24 19.57 16.38
C CYS A 18 -9.68 19.03 16.29
N THR A 19 -10.46 18.98 17.38
CA THR A 19 -11.89 18.62 17.33
C THR A 19 -12.80 19.82 17.04
N TRP A 20 -12.32 21.05 17.23
CA TRP A 20 -13.09 22.27 16.99
C TRP A 20 -13.53 22.45 15.52
N PRO A 21 -12.68 22.22 14.49
CA PRO A 21 -13.11 22.27 13.09
C PRO A 21 -14.28 21.35 12.78
N ALA A 22 -14.35 20.17 13.41
CA ALA A 22 -15.47 19.25 13.20
C ALA A 22 -16.80 19.83 13.73
N ALA A 23 -16.76 20.58 14.84
CA ALA A 23 -17.93 21.28 15.36
C ALA A 23 -18.39 22.39 14.40
N ILE A 24 -17.44 23.17 13.85
CA ILE A 24 -17.74 24.21 12.84
C ILE A 24 -18.36 23.60 11.60
N ILE A 25 -17.79 22.52 11.09
CA ILE A 25 -18.32 21.80 9.92
C ILE A 25 -19.76 21.36 10.19
N GLY A 26 -20.02 20.77 11.36
CA GLY A 26 -21.37 20.37 11.76
C GLY A 26 -22.36 21.53 11.83
N SER A 27 -21.96 22.66 12.40
CA SER A 27 -22.82 23.85 12.45
C SER A 27 -23.10 24.44 11.07
N CYS A 28 -22.08 24.52 10.20
CA CYS A 28 -22.26 25.03 8.84
C CYS A 28 -23.19 24.11 8.03
N TRP A 29 -23.01 22.79 8.16
CA TRP A 29 -23.90 21.81 7.53
C TRP A 29 -25.35 21.96 7.99
N ALA A 30 -25.57 22.21 9.27
CA ALA A 30 -26.92 22.41 9.81
C ALA A 30 -27.59 23.67 9.27
N LEU A 31 -26.86 24.79 9.25
CA LEU A 31 -27.35 26.05 8.66
C LEU A 31 -27.71 25.87 7.18
N VAL A 32 -26.85 25.18 6.42
CA VAL A 32 -27.10 24.90 4.99
C VAL A 32 -28.34 24.03 4.80
N LEU A 33 -28.53 23.00 5.62
CA LEU A 33 -29.69 22.09 5.53
C LEU A 33 -30.99 22.76 5.98
N SER A 34 -30.94 23.64 6.99
CA SER A 34 -32.10 24.36 7.50
C SER A 34 -32.50 25.57 6.65
N GLY A 35 -31.67 25.97 5.67
CA GLY A 35 -31.92 27.13 4.83
C GLY A 35 -31.79 28.49 5.54
N THR A 36 -31.39 28.49 6.82
CA THR A 36 -31.11 29.70 7.60
C THR A 36 -29.69 30.17 7.27
N GLY A 37 -29.59 31.19 6.42
CA GLY A 37 -28.31 31.70 5.92
C GLY A 37 -27.62 32.63 6.92
N LEU A 38 -26.32 32.87 6.72
CA LEU A 38 -25.58 33.97 7.37
C LEU A 38 -25.97 35.33 6.75
N THR A 39 -27.25 35.56 6.50
CA THR A 39 -27.75 36.88 6.08
C THR A 39 -27.53 37.87 7.22
N SER A 40 -27.36 39.15 6.88
CA SER A 40 -26.87 40.19 7.80
C SER A 40 -27.72 40.34 9.08
N SER A 41 -28.99 39.94 9.07
CA SER A 41 -29.90 39.96 10.23
C SER A 41 -29.79 38.73 11.15
N GLU A 42 -29.40 37.56 10.64
CA GLU A 42 -29.37 36.29 11.40
C GLU A 42 -27.96 35.91 11.89
N ALA A 43 -26.92 36.51 11.29
CA ALA A 43 -25.52 36.21 11.57
C ALA A 43 -25.08 36.39 13.04
N PRO A 44 -25.53 37.41 13.81
CA PRO A 44 -25.07 37.60 15.19
C PRO A 44 -25.43 36.43 16.11
N MET A 45 -26.64 35.88 15.96
CA MET A 45 -27.12 34.77 16.80
C MET A 45 -26.47 33.44 16.42
N ALA A 46 -26.21 33.23 15.13
CA ALA A 46 -25.45 32.07 14.66
C ALA A 46 -24.01 32.07 15.20
N LEU A 47 -23.36 33.25 15.22
CA LEU A 47 -22.00 33.42 15.78
C LEU A 47 -21.97 33.19 17.29
N LEU A 48 -22.97 33.71 18.04
CA LEU A 48 -23.10 33.41 19.47
C LEU A 48 -23.27 31.92 19.72
N GLY A 49 -24.07 31.23 18.90
CA GLY A 49 -24.21 29.77 18.95
C GLY A 49 -22.89 29.05 18.73
N LEU A 50 -22.08 29.51 17.79
CA LEU A 50 -20.76 28.93 17.49
C LEU A 50 -19.77 29.12 18.64
N ILE A 51 -19.80 30.29 19.29
CA ILE A 51 -18.98 30.56 20.48
C ILE A 51 -19.36 29.62 21.62
N VAL A 52 -20.65 29.48 21.94
CA VAL A 52 -21.13 28.58 23.00
C VAL A 52 -20.82 27.12 22.67
N LEU A 53 -21.07 26.71 21.42
CA LEU A 53 -20.73 25.39 20.90
C LEU A 53 -19.24 25.06 21.09
N SER A 54 -18.35 26.03 20.86
CA SER A 54 -16.90 25.82 21.02
C SER A 54 -16.55 25.37 22.44
N GLY A 55 -17.18 25.98 23.46
CA GLY A 55 -16.97 25.60 24.87
C GLY A 55 -17.49 24.20 25.18
N ILE A 56 -18.70 23.87 24.72
CA ILE A 56 -19.32 22.57 24.97
C ILE A 56 -18.53 21.44 24.26
N ALA A 57 -18.14 21.65 23.01
CA ALA A 57 -17.36 20.68 22.23
C ALA A 57 -15.98 20.44 22.85
N VAL A 58 -15.29 21.50 23.28
CA VAL A 58 -14.00 21.42 23.97
C VAL A 58 -14.12 20.67 25.30
N ASN A 59 -15.18 20.91 26.07
CA ASN A 59 -15.40 20.23 27.36
C ASN A 59 -15.51 18.70 27.20
N ASN A 60 -16.25 18.23 26.19
CA ASN A 60 -16.36 16.80 25.90
C ASN A 60 -14.98 16.17 25.61
N GLY A 61 -14.10 16.90 24.91
CA GLY A 61 -12.74 16.45 24.63
C GLY A 61 -11.82 16.44 25.86
N ILE A 62 -11.91 17.47 26.72
CA ILE A 62 -11.14 17.57 27.97
C ILE A 62 -11.40 16.35 28.85
N VAL A 63 -12.66 16.01 29.09
CA VAL A 63 -13.05 14.90 29.98
C VAL A 63 -12.56 13.54 29.46
N LEU A 64 -12.54 13.35 28.14
CA LEU A 64 -12.05 12.11 27.53
C LEU A 64 -10.52 11.99 27.66
N ILE A 65 -9.78 13.05 27.36
CA ILE A 65 -8.30 13.03 27.48
C ILE A 65 -7.87 12.86 28.94
N ASP A 66 -8.52 13.55 29.88
CA ASP A 66 -8.23 13.41 31.31
C ASP A 66 -8.44 11.96 31.79
N ALA A 67 -9.49 11.29 31.30
CA ALA A 67 -9.72 9.89 31.60
C ALA A 67 -8.62 8.96 31.04
N ILE A 68 -8.14 9.24 29.81
CA ILE A 68 -7.02 8.52 29.22
C ILE A 68 -5.78 8.72 30.08
N GLU A 69 -5.45 9.96 30.41
CA GLU A 69 -4.24 10.30 31.18
C GLU A 69 -4.28 9.71 32.59
N THR A 70 -5.44 9.73 33.24
CA THR A 70 -5.65 9.08 34.55
C THR A 70 -5.36 7.57 34.48
N LEU A 71 -5.83 6.87 33.44
CA LEU A 71 -5.52 5.45 33.25
C LEU A 71 -4.05 5.21 32.88
N ARG A 72 -3.42 6.15 32.18
CA ARG A 72 -1.98 6.10 31.86
C ARG A 72 -1.12 6.25 33.12
N ARG A 73 -1.48 7.18 34.02
CA ARG A 73 -0.84 7.36 35.34
C ARG A 73 -0.96 6.10 36.20
N ARG A 74 -2.07 5.36 36.08
CA ARG A 74 -2.28 4.04 36.71
C ARG A 74 -1.54 2.88 36.02
N ARG A 75 -0.53 3.15 35.19
CA ARG A 75 0.33 2.16 34.51
C ARG A 75 -0.39 1.23 33.52
N PHE A 76 -1.58 1.58 33.02
CA PHE A 76 -2.21 0.79 31.95
C PHE A 76 -1.40 0.87 30.64
N ARG A 77 -1.37 -0.24 29.89
CA ARG A 77 -0.83 -0.26 28.52
C ARG A 77 -1.61 0.73 27.65
N ARG A 78 -0.91 1.48 26.80
CA ARG A 78 -1.44 2.62 26.01
C ARG A 78 -2.80 2.32 25.36
N GLU A 79 -2.86 1.26 24.55
CA GLU A 79 -4.07 0.85 23.84
C GLU A 79 -5.22 0.54 24.80
N ARG A 80 -4.92 -0.15 25.91
CA ARG A 80 -5.92 -0.52 26.91
C ARG A 80 -6.45 0.70 27.66
N ALA A 81 -5.59 1.67 27.97
CA ALA A 81 -5.99 2.93 28.59
C ALA A 81 -6.95 3.72 27.68
N VAL A 82 -6.61 3.87 26.40
CA VAL A 82 -7.44 4.58 25.42
C VAL A 82 -8.79 3.89 25.25
N LEU A 83 -8.82 2.55 25.07
CA LEU A 83 -10.07 1.80 24.90
C LEU A 83 -10.96 1.84 26.16
N ALA A 84 -10.37 1.64 27.33
CA ALA A 84 -11.12 1.65 28.59
C ALA A 84 -11.68 3.05 28.91
N ALA A 85 -10.87 4.10 28.73
CA ALA A 85 -11.31 5.50 28.89
C ALA A 85 -12.45 5.80 27.91
N SER A 86 -12.26 5.53 26.62
CA SER A 86 -13.27 5.79 25.59
C SER A 86 -14.59 5.12 25.93
N ARG A 87 -14.57 3.81 26.26
CA ARG A 87 -15.78 3.06 26.62
C ARG A 87 -16.49 3.62 27.85
N SER A 88 -15.74 4.09 28.85
CA SER A 88 -16.33 4.68 30.06
C SER A 88 -16.98 6.05 29.81
N ARG A 89 -16.59 6.76 28.74
CA ARG A 89 -17.06 8.12 28.43
C ARG A 89 -18.14 8.19 27.35
N VAL A 90 -18.37 7.12 26.59
CA VAL A 90 -19.46 7.08 25.59
C VAL A 90 -20.81 7.45 26.21
N ARG A 91 -21.19 6.81 27.34
CA ARG A 91 -22.50 7.06 27.96
C ARG A 91 -22.65 8.51 28.48
N PRO A 92 -21.72 9.04 29.30
CA PRO A 92 -21.84 10.43 29.76
C PRO A 92 -21.86 11.45 28.63
N VAL A 93 -20.96 11.33 27.64
CA VAL A 93 -20.85 12.29 26.53
C VAL A 93 -22.10 12.28 25.66
N LEU A 94 -22.65 11.10 25.36
CA LEU A 94 -23.91 11.00 24.62
C LEU A 94 -25.09 11.58 25.41
N MET A 95 -25.14 11.36 26.73
CA MET A 95 -26.19 11.90 27.58
C MET A 95 -26.20 13.43 27.56
N THR A 96 -25.05 14.07 27.79
CA THR A 96 -24.96 15.54 27.80
C THR A 96 -25.28 16.15 26.43
N SER A 97 -24.77 15.54 25.36
CA SER A 97 -25.06 16.01 24.00
C SER A 97 -26.53 15.82 23.63
N ALA A 98 -27.14 14.68 23.96
CA ALA A 98 -28.55 14.42 23.70
C ALA A 98 -29.46 15.39 24.48
N THR A 99 -29.18 15.63 25.76
CA THR A 99 -29.94 16.60 26.56
C THR A 99 -29.88 18.00 25.97
N THR A 100 -28.70 18.44 25.52
CA THR A 100 -28.53 19.76 24.92
C THR A 100 -29.25 19.86 23.57
N ILE A 101 -29.14 18.83 22.72
CA ILE A 101 -29.82 18.77 21.43
C ILE A 101 -31.34 18.80 21.62
N LEU A 102 -31.88 17.96 22.51
CA LEU A 102 -33.31 17.91 22.79
C LEU A 102 -33.83 19.20 23.43
N GLY A 103 -33.04 19.84 24.30
CA GLY A 103 -33.39 21.12 24.91
C GLY A 103 -33.40 22.29 23.93
N MET A 104 -32.55 22.26 22.90
CA MET A 104 -32.50 23.28 21.85
C MET A 104 -33.49 23.02 20.72
N LEU A 105 -34.05 21.80 20.61
CA LEU A 105 -34.94 21.41 19.52
C LEU A 105 -36.20 22.30 19.41
N PRO A 106 -36.89 22.69 20.51
CA PRO A 106 -38.02 23.62 20.42
C PRO A 106 -37.61 25.02 19.93
N LEU A 107 -36.41 25.48 20.27
CA LEU A 107 -35.89 26.80 19.87
C LEU A 107 -35.45 26.83 18.40
N ALA A 108 -35.20 25.67 17.80
CA ALA A 108 -34.85 25.53 16.40
C ALA A 108 -36.07 25.55 15.47
N LEU A 109 -37.28 25.32 16.00
CA LEU A 109 -38.52 25.37 15.23
C LEU A 109 -39.03 26.81 15.17
N THR A 110 -39.34 27.29 13.97
CA THR A 110 -39.94 28.60 13.76
C THR A 110 -41.46 28.52 13.99
N PHE A 111 -42.01 29.35 14.87
CA PHE A 111 -43.44 29.36 15.18
C PHE A 111 -44.19 30.58 14.57
N GLY A 112 -43.55 31.29 13.65
CA GLY A 112 -44.20 32.28 12.79
C GLY A 112 -44.29 33.69 13.37
N GLY A 113 -43.45 34.05 14.36
CA GLY A 113 -43.29 35.43 14.80
C GLY A 113 -42.30 36.24 13.94
N ASP A 114 -42.66 37.49 13.61
CA ASP A 114 -41.86 38.39 12.74
C ASP A 114 -40.48 38.79 13.32
N TYR A 115 -40.14 38.40 14.56
CA TYR A 115 -38.88 38.72 15.25
C TYR A 115 -38.28 37.53 16.02
N GLU A 116 -38.35 36.32 15.48
CA GLU A 116 -37.72 35.13 16.10
C GLU A 116 -36.20 35.10 15.85
N ILE A 117 -35.42 35.54 16.84
CA ILE A 117 -33.95 35.61 16.79
C ILE A 117 -33.22 34.31 17.22
N TRP A 118 -33.94 33.37 17.82
CA TRP A 118 -33.39 32.14 18.43
C TRP A 118 -33.10 30.97 17.47
N PRO A 119 -33.82 30.76 16.36
CA PRO A 119 -33.62 29.59 15.51
C PRO A 119 -32.19 29.41 14.96
N PRO A 120 -31.51 30.45 14.42
CA PRO A 120 -30.13 30.30 13.93
C PRO A 120 -29.14 29.88 15.03
N PHE A 121 -29.34 30.36 16.27
CA PHE A 121 -28.54 29.95 17.41
C PHE A 121 -28.72 28.46 17.73
N ALA A 122 -29.97 28.00 17.81
CA ALA A 122 -30.29 26.62 18.16
C ALA A 122 -29.82 25.62 17.09
N ILE A 123 -30.01 25.95 15.81
CA ILE A 123 -29.60 25.12 14.66
C ILE A 123 -28.08 24.91 14.65
N VAL A 124 -27.29 25.97 14.87
CA VAL A 124 -25.82 25.91 14.97
C VAL A 124 -25.38 24.96 16.08
N VAL A 125 -25.97 25.12 17.27
CA VAL A 125 -25.62 24.31 18.44
C VAL A 125 -26.00 22.84 18.23
N ILE A 126 -27.19 22.56 17.72
CA ILE A 126 -27.67 21.19 17.46
C ILE A 126 -26.75 20.47 16.48
N GLY A 127 -26.53 21.04 15.30
CA GLY A 127 -25.73 20.39 14.26
C GLY A 127 -24.25 20.30 14.59
N GLY A 128 -23.71 21.35 15.21
CA GLY A 128 -22.35 21.36 15.71
C GLY A 128 -22.12 20.29 16.78
N LEU A 129 -23.05 20.14 17.73
CA LEU A 129 -22.97 19.10 18.76
C LEU A 129 -23.12 17.69 18.18
N ALA A 130 -24.06 17.48 17.25
CA ALA A 130 -24.26 16.18 16.64
C ALA A 130 -22.97 15.66 15.98
N VAL A 131 -22.32 16.48 15.16
CA VAL A 131 -21.08 16.11 14.46
C VAL A 131 -19.88 16.06 15.41
N SER A 132 -19.73 17.05 16.29
CA SER A 132 -18.60 17.09 17.23
C SER A 132 -18.64 15.96 18.26
N THR A 133 -19.80 15.49 18.68
CA THR A 133 -19.93 14.39 19.65
C THR A 133 -19.40 13.08 19.06
N VAL A 134 -19.82 12.76 17.82
CA VAL A 134 -19.33 11.59 17.10
C VAL A 134 -17.84 11.73 16.79
N SER A 135 -17.41 12.91 16.33
CA SER A 135 -16.01 13.20 16.07
C SER A 135 -15.16 13.04 17.32
N THR A 136 -15.56 13.60 18.47
CA THR A 136 -14.83 13.50 19.74
C THR A 136 -14.60 12.05 20.16
N LEU A 137 -15.62 11.19 20.06
CA LEU A 137 -15.52 9.79 20.48
C LEU A 137 -14.61 8.93 19.59
N VAL A 138 -14.41 9.31 18.32
CA VAL A 138 -13.59 8.55 17.36
C VAL A 138 -12.23 9.21 17.15
N PHE A 139 -12.23 10.51 16.90
CA PHE A 139 -11.08 11.30 16.51
C PHE A 139 -10.08 11.49 17.66
N ILE A 140 -10.54 11.77 18.88
CA ILE A 140 -9.62 11.97 20.03
C ILE A 140 -8.81 10.71 20.33
N PRO A 141 -9.40 9.50 20.44
CA PRO A 141 -8.63 8.27 20.63
C PRO A 141 -7.58 8.03 19.55
N VAL A 142 -7.95 8.27 18.28
CA VAL A 142 -7.06 8.10 17.12
C VAL A 142 -5.92 9.12 17.16
N MET A 143 -6.22 10.39 17.40
CA MET A 143 -5.22 11.46 17.48
C MET A 143 -4.28 11.29 18.66
N TYR A 144 -4.78 10.87 19.82
CA TYR A 144 -3.94 10.58 20.99
C TYR A 144 -2.91 9.48 20.67
N MET A 145 -3.36 8.36 20.08
CA MET A 145 -2.46 7.28 19.65
C MET A 145 -1.51 7.75 18.53
N GLY A 146 -2.00 8.52 17.57
CA GLY A 146 -1.23 9.05 16.46
C GLY A 146 -0.09 9.95 16.91
N ILE A 147 -0.36 10.90 17.81
CA ILE A 147 0.67 11.81 18.35
C ILE A 147 1.71 11.02 19.15
N ASP A 148 1.31 10.04 19.95
CA ASP A 148 2.25 9.19 20.67
C ASP A 148 3.16 8.37 19.73
N GLN A 149 2.62 7.88 18.61
CA GLN A 149 3.39 7.20 17.57
C GLN A 149 4.34 8.17 16.86
N ILE A 150 3.88 9.38 16.51
CA ILE A 150 4.71 10.42 15.89
C ILE A 150 5.86 10.81 16.81
N LYS A 151 5.62 10.97 18.12
CA LYS A 151 6.68 11.25 19.11
C LYS A 151 7.72 10.13 19.16
N ALA A 152 7.29 8.88 19.18
CA ALA A 152 8.20 7.73 19.16
C ALA A 152 9.01 7.67 17.84
N TRP A 153 8.36 7.92 16.71
CA TRP A 153 9.00 7.96 15.40
C TRP A 153 10.03 9.09 15.28
N LEU A 154 9.71 10.30 15.77
CA LEU A 154 10.65 11.42 15.82
C LEU A 154 11.84 11.13 16.74
N ALA A 155 11.60 10.49 17.89
CA ALA A 155 12.66 10.06 18.79
C ALA A 155 13.62 9.05 18.13
N ASP A 156 13.09 8.11 17.33
CA ASP A 156 13.90 7.13 16.59
C ASP A 156 14.82 7.78 15.53
N ILE A 157 14.39 8.86 14.89
CA ILE A 157 15.17 9.61 13.88
C ILE A 157 16.34 10.36 14.52
N GLY A 158 16.12 10.86 15.75
CA GLY A 158 17.08 11.69 16.47
C GLY A 158 17.15 13.13 15.95
N TRP A 159 17.71 14.03 16.75
CA TRP A 159 17.73 15.48 16.49
C TRP A 159 18.35 15.85 15.12
N PHE A 160 19.49 15.26 14.77
CA PHE A 160 20.15 15.53 13.49
C PHE A 160 19.31 15.15 12.28
N GLY A 161 18.59 14.02 12.35
CA GLY A 161 17.71 13.61 11.25
C GLY A 161 16.49 14.53 11.12
N ILE A 162 15.98 15.04 12.24
CA ILE A 162 14.89 16.03 12.25
C ILE A 162 15.36 17.34 11.61
N VAL A 163 16.55 17.85 11.95
CA VAL A 163 17.07 19.08 11.33
C VAL A 163 17.26 18.91 9.82
N LEU A 164 17.85 17.79 9.40
CA LEU A 164 18.09 17.50 7.99
C LEU A 164 16.78 17.36 7.20
N GLY A 165 15.81 16.60 7.72
CA GLY A 165 14.52 16.42 7.07
C GLY A 165 13.70 17.72 7.02
N THR A 166 13.77 18.58 8.05
CA THR A 166 13.11 19.89 8.04
C THR A 166 13.73 20.81 7.00
N ALA A 167 15.07 20.81 6.86
CA ALA A 167 15.76 21.63 5.88
C ALA A 167 15.45 21.18 4.44
N ALA A 168 15.43 19.87 4.20
CA ALA A 168 15.04 19.30 2.92
C ALA A 168 13.58 19.66 2.57
N ALA A 169 12.67 19.55 3.54
CA ALA A 169 11.26 19.92 3.36
C ALA A 169 11.09 21.40 3.06
N ALA A 170 11.81 22.27 3.78
CA ALA A 170 11.80 23.72 3.56
C ALA A 170 12.28 24.08 2.13
N GLY A 171 13.31 23.39 1.64
CA GLY A 171 13.77 23.54 0.26
C GLY A 171 12.71 23.12 -0.77
N VAL A 172 12.02 22.00 -0.54
CA VAL A 172 10.91 21.55 -1.40
C VAL A 172 9.76 22.55 -1.38
N THR A 173 9.37 23.06 -0.21
CA THR A 173 8.29 24.04 -0.12
C THR A 173 8.64 25.37 -0.77
N TYR A 174 9.89 25.82 -0.62
CA TYR A 174 10.38 27.02 -1.30
C TYR A 174 10.35 26.86 -2.82
N TRP A 175 10.77 25.69 -3.33
CA TRP A 175 10.72 25.40 -4.76
C TRP A 175 9.29 25.37 -5.31
N VAL A 176 8.33 24.83 -4.55
CA VAL A 176 6.91 24.86 -4.92
C VAL A 176 6.37 26.28 -4.94
N ASP A 177 6.73 27.10 -3.95
CA ASP A 177 6.30 28.49 -3.85
C ASP A 177 6.82 29.32 -5.04
N ASP A 178 8.09 29.13 -5.41
CA ASP A 178 8.71 29.79 -6.57
C ASP A 178 8.05 29.38 -7.90
N TYR A 179 7.71 28.08 -8.05
CA TYR A 179 7.12 27.56 -9.29
C TYR A 179 5.65 27.93 -9.49
N TYR A 180 4.84 27.88 -8.42
CA TYR A 180 3.39 28.09 -8.50
C TYR A 180 2.96 29.51 -8.10
N GLN A 181 3.83 30.31 -7.46
CA GLN A 181 3.56 31.66 -6.95
C GLN A 181 2.22 31.77 -6.18
N SER A 182 1.88 30.71 -5.45
CA SER A 182 0.56 30.57 -4.81
C SER A 182 0.71 30.05 -3.39
N LEU A 183 0.38 30.93 -2.44
CA LEU A 183 0.35 30.60 -1.00
C LEU A 183 -0.55 29.40 -0.69
N PHE A 184 -1.61 29.20 -1.47
CA PHE A 184 -2.51 28.06 -1.28
C PHE A 184 -1.80 26.73 -1.52
N TRP A 185 -1.09 26.58 -2.64
CA TRP A 185 -0.36 25.37 -2.98
C TRP A 185 0.81 25.12 -2.05
N THR A 186 1.52 26.18 -1.65
CA THR A 186 2.62 26.11 -0.67
C THR A 186 2.13 25.59 0.68
N CYS A 187 1.03 26.13 1.20
CA CYS A 187 0.43 25.68 2.46
C CYS A 187 -0.09 24.23 2.37
N LEU A 188 -0.73 23.86 1.26
CA LEU A 188 -1.27 22.53 1.06
C LEU A 188 -0.17 21.46 1.00
N LEU A 189 0.98 21.77 0.39
CA LEU A 189 2.08 20.83 0.18
C LEU A 189 3.12 20.81 1.30
N ALA A 190 3.15 21.81 2.18
CA ALA A 190 4.16 21.91 3.23
C ALA A 190 4.21 20.71 4.18
N LEU A 191 3.06 20.30 4.71
CA LEU A 191 2.99 19.18 5.65
C LEU A 191 3.28 17.82 4.96
N PRO A 192 2.70 17.50 3.79
CA PRO A 192 3.08 16.30 3.04
C PRO A 192 4.55 16.24 2.68
N ALA A 193 5.15 17.34 2.21
CA ALA A 193 6.58 17.41 1.89
C ALA A 193 7.43 17.15 3.13
N TRP A 194 7.07 17.75 4.26
CA TRP A 194 7.74 17.52 5.53
C TRP A 194 7.71 16.06 5.97
N MET A 195 6.54 15.41 5.91
CA MET A 195 6.41 13.98 6.23
C MET A 195 7.21 13.08 5.29
N LEU A 196 7.23 13.38 3.98
CA LEU A 196 7.98 12.61 2.99
C LEU A 196 9.49 12.73 3.21
N CYS A 197 10.00 13.94 3.43
CA CYS A 197 11.42 14.17 3.71
C CYS A 197 11.84 13.47 5.02
N MET A 198 11.04 13.56 6.08
CA MET A 198 11.29 12.84 7.33
C MET A 198 11.27 11.32 7.14
N GLY A 199 10.31 10.80 6.38
CA GLY A 199 10.23 9.39 6.00
C GLY A 199 11.47 8.92 5.25
N ALA A 200 11.94 9.70 4.28
CA ALA A 200 13.14 9.40 3.53
C ALA A 200 14.39 9.35 4.43
N VAL A 201 14.57 10.35 5.30
CA VAL A 201 15.68 10.37 6.28
C VAL A 201 15.62 9.15 7.19
N TRP A 202 14.44 8.82 7.72
CA TRP A 202 14.25 7.63 8.56
C TRP A 202 14.60 6.33 7.82
N ILE A 203 14.15 6.16 6.57
CA ILE A 203 14.48 4.98 5.76
C ILE A 203 15.98 4.87 5.54
N VAL A 204 16.64 5.96 5.14
CA VAL A 204 18.09 5.99 4.90
C VAL A 204 18.86 5.62 6.17
N GLN A 205 18.53 6.25 7.30
CA GLN A 205 19.14 5.93 8.58
C GLN A 205 18.90 4.47 8.99
N ARG A 206 17.70 3.94 8.76
CA ARG A 206 17.37 2.55 9.07
C ARG A 206 18.18 1.58 8.23
N ILE A 207 18.34 1.86 6.93
CA ILE A 207 19.20 1.07 6.03
C ILE A 207 20.66 1.15 6.48
N TYR A 208 21.14 2.34 6.86
CA TYR A 208 22.51 2.53 7.32
C TYR A 208 22.78 1.77 8.63
N ARG A 209 21.91 1.92 9.63
CA ARG A 209 21.98 1.17 10.89
C ARG A 209 21.95 -0.34 10.67
N ALA A 210 21.07 -0.83 9.79
CA ALA A 210 21.02 -2.24 9.44
C ALA A 210 22.31 -2.74 8.75
N ARG A 211 22.92 -1.93 7.87
CA ARG A 211 24.20 -2.25 7.22
C ARG A 211 25.36 -2.27 8.22
N MET A 212 25.46 -1.26 9.08
CA MET A 212 26.53 -1.18 10.08
C MET A 212 26.47 -2.32 11.10
N ALA A 213 25.28 -2.66 11.59
CA ALA A 213 25.09 -3.82 12.45
C ALA A 213 25.52 -5.13 11.78
N SER A 214 25.29 -5.27 10.47
CA SER A 214 25.71 -6.45 9.72
C SER A 214 27.22 -6.54 9.51
N LEU A 215 27.94 -5.42 9.43
CA LEU A 215 29.40 -5.41 9.25
C LEU A 215 30.14 -5.79 10.54
N ALA A 216 29.63 -5.39 11.70
CA ALA A 216 30.27 -5.67 12.99
C ALA A 216 30.24 -7.17 13.38
N GLU A 217 29.27 -7.95 12.87
CA GLU A 217 29.09 -9.37 13.23
C GLU A 217 29.82 -10.37 12.31
N ILE A 218 30.44 -9.92 11.22
CA ILE A 218 31.05 -10.81 10.21
C ILE A 218 32.41 -11.38 10.66
N GLY A 219 33.00 -10.84 11.73
CA GLY A 219 34.35 -11.23 12.19
C GLY A 219 34.49 -12.68 12.67
N ASN A 220 33.40 -13.38 13.02
CA ASN A 220 33.51 -14.74 13.57
C ASN A 220 32.21 -15.55 13.32
N ILE A 221 32.11 -16.28 12.20
CA ILE A 221 31.03 -17.27 12.00
C ILE A 221 31.43 -18.55 12.73
N GLU A 222 30.77 -18.85 13.85
CA GLU A 222 31.04 -20.05 14.65
C GLU A 222 30.18 -21.24 14.19
N TYR A 223 28.94 -20.96 13.77
CA TYR A 223 28.02 -21.98 13.25
C TYR A 223 27.11 -21.42 12.15
N LEU A 224 26.88 -22.25 11.13
CA LEU A 224 25.94 -22.04 10.04
C LEU A 224 24.77 -22.98 10.21
N GLU A 225 23.57 -22.44 10.32
CA GLU A 225 22.33 -23.20 10.48
C GLU A 225 21.49 -23.08 9.22
N ILE A 226 21.25 -24.21 8.55
CA ILE A 226 20.45 -24.31 7.34
C ILE A 226 19.08 -24.87 7.73
N ARG A 227 18.02 -24.10 7.48
CA ARG A 227 16.64 -24.52 7.80
C ARG A 227 15.81 -24.68 6.53
N ASN A 228 15.34 -25.90 6.28
CA ASN A 228 14.35 -26.28 5.27
C ASN A 228 14.63 -25.70 3.86
N LEU A 229 15.90 -25.77 3.45
CA LEU A 229 16.39 -25.14 2.25
C LEU A 229 15.89 -25.87 1.00
N THR A 230 15.13 -25.15 0.18
CA THR A 230 14.54 -25.69 -1.04
C THR A 230 14.90 -24.82 -2.22
N LYS A 231 15.36 -25.45 -3.32
CA LYS A 231 15.68 -24.78 -4.57
C LYS A 231 14.97 -25.47 -5.72
N ILE A 232 14.21 -24.68 -6.47
CA ILE A 232 13.52 -25.13 -7.68
C ILE A 232 13.97 -24.20 -8.80
N TYR A 233 14.74 -24.74 -9.75
CA TYR A 233 15.11 -24.04 -10.98
C TYR A 233 13.89 -23.90 -11.88
N GLY A 234 13.77 -22.79 -12.61
CA GLY A 234 12.61 -22.50 -13.46
C GLY A 234 11.37 -22.00 -12.71
N ALA A 235 11.34 -22.09 -11.38
CA ALA A 235 10.23 -21.60 -10.57
C ALA A 235 10.01 -20.07 -10.72
N PRO A 236 8.76 -19.61 -10.63
CA PRO A 236 8.44 -18.18 -10.73
C PRO A 236 9.18 -17.36 -9.66
N GLY A 237 9.56 -16.13 -10.03
CA GLY A 237 10.18 -15.18 -9.11
C GLY A 237 9.29 -14.92 -7.87
N GLN A 238 9.89 -14.40 -6.79
CA GLN A 238 9.16 -14.14 -5.53
C GLN A 238 7.89 -13.31 -5.76
N PHE A 239 7.99 -12.24 -6.55
CA PHE A 239 6.85 -11.39 -6.88
C PHE A 239 5.72 -12.15 -7.59
N LYS A 240 6.04 -12.94 -8.63
CA LYS A 240 5.04 -13.72 -9.38
C LYS A 240 4.41 -14.81 -8.50
N ARG A 241 5.21 -15.47 -7.64
CA ARG A 241 4.70 -16.41 -6.63
C ARG A 241 3.71 -15.74 -5.69
N GLU A 242 4.03 -14.55 -5.21
CA GLU A 242 3.16 -13.81 -4.31
C GLU A 242 1.89 -13.32 -5.00
N TRP A 243 2.02 -12.83 -6.23
CA TRP A 243 0.90 -12.39 -7.05
C TRP A 243 -0.08 -13.54 -7.36
N ASP A 244 0.46 -14.71 -7.70
CA ASP A 244 -0.33 -15.91 -7.99
C ASP A 244 -0.70 -16.72 -6.72
N ARG A 245 -0.43 -16.21 -5.52
CA ARG A 245 -0.78 -16.86 -4.24
C ARG A 245 -2.28 -17.16 -4.16
N PHE A 246 -3.12 -16.21 -4.58
CA PHE A 246 -4.58 -16.38 -4.57
C PHE A 246 -5.05 -17.44 -5.56
N LYS A 247 -4.47 -17.48 -6.78
CA LYS A 247 -4.79 -18.50 -7.78
C LYS A 247 -4.43 -19.91 -7.28
N ARG A 248 -3.24 -20.06 -6.69
CA ARG A 248 -2.78 -21.35 -6.11
C ARG A 248 -3.63 -21.77 -4.92
N ARG A 249 -4.05 -20.83 -4.07
CA ARG A 249 -5.00 -21.11 -2.99
C ARG A 249 -6.31 -21.64 -3.55
N ASN A 250 -6.84 -21.00 -4.60
CA ASN A 250 -8.08 -21.42 -5.23
C ASN A 250 -7.94 -22.80 -5.89
N GLN A 251 -6.84 -23.08 -6.59
CA GLN A 251 -6.57 -24.42 -7.16
C GLN A 251 -6.55 -25.52 -6.09
N ARG A 252 -5.87 -25.30 -4.95
CA ARG A 252 -5.83 -26.27 -3.85
C ARG A 252 -7.20 -26.54 -3.22
N LEU A 253 -8.09 -25.56 -3.20
CA LEU A 253 -9.46 -25.72 -2.71
C LEU A 253 -10.32 -26.51 -3.72
N LEU A 254 -10.08 -26.30 -5.02
CA LEU A 254 -10.66 -27.06 -6.14
C LEU A 254 -10.31 -28.55 -6.04
N GLU A 255 -9.03 -28.84 -5.84
CA GLU A 255 -8.50 -30.21 -5.68
C GLU A 255 -9.06 -30.93 -4.43
N ARG A 256 -9.48 -30.17 -3.40
CA ARG A 256 -10.10 -30.68 -2.18
C ARG A 256 -11.63 -30.83 -2.28
N GLY A 257 -12.21 -30.65 -3.47
CA GLY A 257 -13.64 -30.82 -3.71
C GLY A 257 -14.54 -29.78 -3.03
N GLN A 258 -13.98 -28.67 -2.54
CA GLN A 258 -14.77 -27.57 -1.98
C GLN A 258 -15.27 -26.66 -3.10
N ILE A 259 -16.58 -26.42 -3.14
CA ILE A 259 -17.23 -25.52 -4.11
C ILE A 259 -16.70 -24.11 -3.88
N LEU A 260 -15.89 -23.61 -4.83
CA LEU A 260 -15.21 -22.31 -4.75
C LEU A 260 -16.10 -21.10 -4.98
N VAL A 261 -17.28 -21.31 -5.54
CA VAL A 261 -18.19 -20.24 -5.92
C VAL A 261 -19.40 -20.34 -5.02
N ASP A 262 -19.32 -19.68 -3.86
CA ASP A 262 -20.52 -19.34 -3.13
C ASP A 262 -21.29 -18.32 -3.98
N LYS A 263 -22.32 -18.80 -4.69
CA LYS A 263 -23.19 -17.99 -5.54
C LYS A 263 -23.80 -16.83 -4.75
N LYS A 264 -23.99 -17.01 -3.44
CA LYS A 264 -24.48 -15.96 -2.53
C LYS A 264 -23.44 -14.86 -2.36
N ALA A 265 -22.18 -15.20 -2.08
CA ALA A 265 -21.10 -14.22 -1.96
C ALA A 265 -20.85 -13.44 -3.26
N ILE A 266 -20.97 -14.07 -4.44
CA ILE A 266 -20.86 -13.36 -5.72
C ILE A 266 -22.04 -12.40 -5.90
N LYS A 267 -23.27 -12.83 -5.58
CA LYS A 267 -24.47 -11.98 -5.65
C LYS A 267 -24.37 -10.78 -4.71
N ASP A 268 -23.90 -10.98 -3.48
CA ASP A 268 -23.69 -9.90 -2.50
C ASP A 268 -22.60 -8.92 -2.98
N SER A 269 -21.53 -9.43 -3.60
CA SER A 269 -20.48 -8.61 -4.21
C SER A 269 -20.99 -7.79 -5.41
N LEU A 270 -21.95 -8.30 -6.18
CA LEU A 270 -22.56 -7.59 -7.30
C LEU A 270 -23.45 -6.44 -6.85
N TRP A 271 -24.21 -6.63 -5.77
CA TRP A 271 -25.19 -5.66 -5.30
C TRP A 271 -24.59 -4.30 -4.93
N TRP A 272 -23.43 -4.25 -4.25
CA TRP A 272 -22.80 -2.97 -3.90
C TRP A 272 -22.04 -2.32 -5.06
N LYS A 273 -21.67 -3.09 -6.09
CA LYS A 273 -20.92 -2.60 -7.26
C LYS A 273 -21.81 -1.86 -8.27
N LEU A 274 -23.10 -2.15 -8.32
CA LEU A 274 -24.06 -1.45 -9.19
C LEU A 274 -24.24 0.03 -8.79
N PRO A 275 -24.48 0.38 -7.50
CA PRO A 275 -24.49 1.77 -7.04
C PRO A 275 -23.15 2.48 -7.30
N LEU A 276 -22.02 1.79 -7.10
CA LEU A 276 -20.70 2.35 -7.37
C LEU A 276 -20.52 2.68 -8.86
N LEU A 277 -20.96 1.80 -9.76
CA LEU A 277 -20.94 2.05 -11.20
C LEU A 277 -21.84 3.23 -11.58
N ALA A 278 -23.03 3.33 -11.01
CA ALA A 278 -23.93 4.47 -11.22
C ALA A 278 -23.30 5.79 -10.71
N LEU A 279 -22.67 5.77 -9.54
CA LEU A 279 -21.93 6.92 -8.99
C LEU A 279 -20.77 7.32 -9.90
N LEU A 280 -20.00 6.36 -10.42
CA LEU A 280 -18.88 6.64 -11.32
C LEU A 280 -19.35 7.25 -12.65
N ILE A 281 -20.45 6.75 -13.22
CA ILE A 281 -21.07 7.34 -14.42
C ILE A 281 -21.57 8.76 -14.12
N TYR A 282 -22.19 8.99 -12.96
CA TYR A 282 -22.62 10.33 -12.54
C TYR A 282 -21.43 11.30 -12.39
N LEU A 283 -20.37 10.87 -11.70
CA LEU A 283 -19.15 11.67 -11.54
C LEU A 283 -18.51 11.99 -12.89
N GLU A 284 -18.53 11.03 -13.82
CA GLU A 284 -18.04 11.25 -15.17
C GLU A 284 -18.83 12.34 -15.90
N THR A 285 -20.15 12.39 -15.76
CA THR A 285 -20.97 13.47 -16.35
C THR A 285 -20.71 14.84 -15.71
N TYR A 286 -20.21 14.87 -14.48
CA TYR A 286 -19.92 16.09 -13.73
C TYR A 286 -18.53 16.68 -14.01
N PHE A 287 -17.55 15.83 -14.35
CA PHE A 287 -16.18 16.31 -14.59
C PHE A 287 -16.01 16.94 -15.97
N GLU A 288 -15.52 18.17 -16.00
CA GLU A 288 -15.16 18.88 -17.24
C GLU A 288 -13.68 18.72 -17.63
N GLN A 289 -12.82 18.44 -16.65
CA GLN A 289 -11.38 18.29 -16.88
C GLN A 289 -11.04 16.91 -17.50
N GLY A 290 -10.34 16.92 -18.63
CA GLY A 290 -10.03 15.70 -19.39
C GLY A 290 -9.24 14.62 -18.64
N SER A 291 -8.38 15.00 -17.69
CA SER A 291 -7.65 14.06 -16.83
C SER A 291 -8.57 13.27 -15.90
N TRP A 292 -9.60 13.91 -15.37
CA TRP A 292 -10.57 13.27 -14.48
C TRP A 292 -11.50 12.36 -15.25
N ILE A 293 -11.99 12.79 -16.42
CA ILE A 293 -12.78 11.97 -17.34
C ILE A 293 -12.01 10.68 -17.72
N PHE A 294 -10.71 10.79 -18.00
CA PHE A 294 -9.88 9.63 -18.33
C PHE A 294 -9.76 8.65 -17.14
N LEU A 295 -9.51 9.16 -15.93
CA LEU A 295 -9.38 8.34 -14.73
C LEU A 295 -10.70 7.66 -14.34
N THR A 296 -11.82 8.38 -14.38
CA THR A 296 -13.16 7.82 -14.11
C THR A 296 -13.56 6.81 -15.18
N GLY A 297 -13.28 7.09 -16.45
CA GLY A 297 -13.50 6.14 -17.54
C GLY A 297 -12.73 4.83 -17.34
N LEU A 298 -11.45 4.90 -16.94
CA LEU A 298 -10.64 3.70 -16.67
C LEU A 298 -11.21 2.89 -15.49
N ALA A 299 -11.71 3.57 -14.45
CA ALA A 299 -12.38 2.94 -13.32
C ALA A 299 -13.70 2.25 -13.75
N ILE A 300 -14.52 2.91 -14.59
CA ILE A 300 -15.75 2.34 -15.14
C ILE A 300 -15.43 1.09 -15.97
N TRP A 301 -14.44 1.15 -16.85
CA TRP A 301 -14.02 -0.01 -17.65
C TRP A 301 -13.60 -1.20 -16.79
N GLY A 302 -12.78 -0.97 -15.76
CA GLY A 302 -12.35 -2.03 -14.85
C GLY A 302 -13.50 -2.65 -14.07
N LEU A 303 -14.46 -1.83 -13.64
CA LEU A 303 -15.64 -2.28 -12.91
C LEU A 303 -16.59 -3.08 -13.81
N VAL A 304 -16.87 -2.59 -15.03
CA VAL A 304 -17.68 -3.29 -16.03
C VAL A 304 -17.04 -4.63 -16.41
N HIS A 305 -15.73 -4.67 -16.66
CA HIS A 305 -15.01 -5.91 -16.95
C HIS A 305 -15.19 -6.93 -15.82
N HIS A 306 -15.06 -6.49 -14.57
CA HIS A 306 -15.25 -7.35 -13.41
C HIS A 306 -16.71 -7.82 -13.26
N LEU A 307 -17.69 -6.97 -13.53
CA LEU A 307 -19.11 -7.33 -13.49
C LEU A 307 -19.45 -8.39 -14.54
N VAL A 308 -18.95 -8.24 -15.77
CA VAL A 308 -19.13 -9.23 -16.84
C VAL A 308 -18.56 -10.59 -16.43
N LEU A 309 -17.36 -10.62 -15.82
CA LEU A 309 -16.75 -11.87 -15.33
C LEU A 309 -17.57 -12.50 -14.19
N CYS A 310 -18.09 -11.70 -13.25
CA CYS A 310 -18.94 -12.22 -12.16
C CYS A 310 -20.30 -12.72 -12.67
N ALA A 311 -20.91 -12.02 -13.62
CA ALA A 311 -22.16 -12.42 -14.25
C ALA A 311 -22.00 -13.73 -15.03
N ALA A 312 -20.88 -13.89 -15.74
CA ALA A 312 -20.51 -15.14 -16.40
C ALA A 312 -20.31 -16.29 -15.39
N ALA A 313 -19.71 -16.01 -14.23
CA ALA A 313 -19.48 -17.00 -13.18
C ALA A 313 -20.76 -17.45 -12.43
N LEU A 314 -21.79 -16.59 -12.33
CA LEU A 314 -23.06 -16.93 -11.66
C LEU A 314 -23.96 -17.84 -12.49
N ARG A 315 -23.84 -17.80 -13.83
CA ARG A 315 -24.80 -18.43 -14.74
C ARG A 315 -24.54 -19.92 -14.98
N ASP A 316 -23.73 -20.59 -14.14
CA ASP A 316 -23.27 -21.98 -14.31
C ASP A 316 -22.83 -22.30 -15.75
N PHE A 317 -22.33 -21.30 -16.48
CA PHE A 317 -21.69 -21.55 -17.75
C PHE A 317 -20.39 -22.29 -17.44
N GLN A 318 -20.44 -23.61 -17.53
CA GLN A 318 -19.27 -24.47 -17.51
C GLN A 318 -18.21 -23.82 -18.39
N ILE A 319 -17.09 -23.53 -17.75
CA ILE A 319 -15.97 -22.77 -18.27
C ILE A 319 -15.26 -23.64 -19.30
N GLU A 320 -15.86 -23.78 -20.49
CA GLU A 320 -15.23 -24.43 -21.64
C GLU A 320 -15.28 -23.59 -22.92
N ASN A 321 -16.21 -22.63 -23.04
CA ASN A 321 -16.23 -21.71 -24.17
C ASN A 321 -15.24 -20.55 -23.98
N ARG A 322 -13.95 -20.85 -24.21
CA ARG A 322 -12.85 -19.87 -24.37
C ARG A 322 -13.24 -18.70 -25.28
N TRP A 323 -14.09 -18.94 -26.28
CA TRP A 323 -14.57 -17.95 -27.24
C TRP A 323 -15.29 -16.76 -26.61
N ILE A 324 -16.24 -16.96 -25.69
CA ILE A 324 -17.01 -15.84 -25.10
C ILE A 324 -16.09 -14.95 -24.24
N SER A 325 -15.19 -15.56 -23.47
CA SER A 325 -14.19 -14.81 -22.69
C SER A 325 -13.19 -14.07 -23.58
N GLN A 326 -12.80 -14.65 -24.71
CA GLN A 326 -11.89 -14.03 -25.68
C GLN A 326 -12.56 -12.88 -26.43
N ILE A 327 -13.85 -13.01 -26.76
CA ILE A 327 -14.67 -11.98 -27.39
C ILE A 327 -14.87 -10.81 -26.42
N ALA A 328 -15.24 -11.08 -25.17
CA ALA A 328 -15.38 -10.03 -24.15
C ALA A 328 -14.05 -9.29 -23.89
N GLN A 329 -12.93 -10.01 -23.88
CA GLN A 329 -11.59 -9.42 -23.75
C GLN A 329 -11.16 -8.60 -24.98
N LEU A 330 -11.79 -8.80 -26.14
CA LEU A 330 -11.49 -8.05 -27.37
C LEU A 330 -12.41 -6.84 -27.53
N ILE A 331 -13.72 -7.00 -27.29
CA ILE A 331 -14.74 -5.97 -27.51
C ILE A 331 -14.68 -4.89 -26.44
N LEU A 332 -14.58 -5.27 -25.16
CA LEU A 332 -14.64 -4.31 -24.05
C LEU A 332 -13.58 -3.19 -24.11
N PRO A 333 -12.29 -3.47 -24.42
CA PRO A 333 -11.29 -2.40 -24.57
C PRO A 333 -11.47 -1.57 -25.84
N LEU A 334 -12.06 -2.11 -26.92
CA LEU A 334 -12.41 -1.31 -28.10
C LEU A 334 -13.55 -0.34 -27.79
N VAL A 335 -14.55 -0.78 -27.04
CA VAL A 335 -15.64 0.09 -26.54
C VAL A 335 -15.08 1.20 -25.67
N PHE A 336 -14.10 0.91 -24.81
CA PHE A 336 -13.44 1.91 -23.96
C PHE A 336 -12.66 2.96 -24.77
N VAL A 337 -11.89 2.53 -25.78
CA VAL A 337 -11.17 3.45 -26.67
C VAL A 337 -12.15 4.32 -27.46
N ALA A 338 -13.23 3.74 -27.99
CA ALA A 338 -14.26 4.48 -28.71
C ALA A 338 -14.98 5.50 -27.81
N PHE A 339 -15.23 5.12 -26.56
CA PHE A 339 -15.85 5.98 -25.56
C PHE A 339 -14.96 7.16 -25.15
N ILE A 340 -13.67 6.92 -24.91
CA ILE A 340 -12.68 7.98 -24.68
C ILE A 340 -12.58 8.91 -25.88
N HIS A 341 -12.59 8.36 -27.10
CA HIS A 341 -12.53 9.14 -28.31
C HIS A 341 -13.75 10.07 -28.46
N TRP A 342 -14.95 9.54 -28.22
CA TRP A 342 -16.18 10.32 -28.23
C TRP A 342 -16.11 11.45 -27.20
N ARG A 343 -15.72 11.16 -25.95
CA ARG A 343 -15.86 12.16 -24.89
C ARG A 343 -14.76 13.22 -24.85
N LEU A 344 -13.53 12.86 -25.20
CA LEU A 344 -12.39 13.78 -25.05
C LEU A 344 -12.02 14.48 -26.36
N GLU A 345 -12.50 14.02 -27.52
CA GLU A 345 -12.17 14.53 -28.87
C GLU A 345 -10.65 14.68 -29.14
N LEU A 346 -9.80 14.11 -28.27
CA LEU A 346 -8.35 14.19 -28.32
C LEU A 346 -7.81 12.96 -29.04
N ILE A 347 -7.43 13.15 -30.30
CA ILE A 347 -6.88 12.10 -31.17
C ILE A 347 -5.58 11.51 -30.58
N SER A 348 -4.72 12.34 -29.98
CA SER A 348 -3.43 11.91 -29.41
C SER A 348 -3.59 10.89 -28.28
N LEU A 349 -4.54 11.12 -27.37
CA LEU A 349 -4.83 10.22 -26.25
C LEU A 349 -5.49 8.92 -26.73
N THR A 350 -6.34 8.99 -27.74
CA THR A 350 -6.96 7.83 -28.39
C THR A 350 -5.91 6.93 -29.05
N ILE A 351 -4.94 7.52 -29.75
CA ILE A 351 -3.83 6.78 -30.37
C ILE A 351 -2.94 6.14 -29.29
N ALA A 352 -2.59 6.90 -28.25
CA ALA A 352 -1.72 6.41 -27.17
C ALA A 352 -2.34 5.22 -26.43
N THR A 353 -3.62 5.33 -26.04
CA THR A 353 -4.36 4.26 -25.36
C THR A 353 -4.52 3.02 -26.24
N SER A 354 -4.83 3.20 -27.53
CA SER A 354 -4.92 2.12 -28.52
C SER A 354 -3.57 1.41 -28.71
N ALA A 355 -2.48 2.16 -28.82
CA ALA A 355 -1.14 1.63 -28.99
C ALA A 355 -0.68 0.80 -27.79
N ILE A 356 -0.93 1.29 -26.56
CA ILE A 356 -0.62 0.56 -25.32
C ILE A 356 -1.41 -0.76 -25.26
N TYR A 357 -2.70 -0.73 -25.62
CA TYR A 357 -3.54 -1.93 -25.63
C TYR A 357 -3.05 -2.97 -26.66
N LEU A 358 -2.71 -2.55 -27.88
CA LEU A 358 -2.15 -3.42 -28.91
C LEU A 358 -0.81 -4.00 -28.48
N LEU A 359 0.07 -3.19 -27.89
CA LEU A 359 1.35 -3.63 -27.36
C LEU A 359 1.16 -4.73 -26.31
N TYR A 360 0.23 -4.53 -25.36
CA TYR A 360 -0.11 -5.52 -24.35
C TYR A 360 -0.58 -6.86 -24.98
N ARG A 361 -1.46 -6.79 -25.99
CA ARG A 361 -1.95 -7.98 -26.70
C ARG A 361 -0.85 -8.68 -27.50
N ILE A 362 0.00 -7.94 -28.18
CA ILE A 362 1.12 -8.47 -28.96
C ILE A 362 2.11 -9.19 -28.04
N ILE A 363 2.50 -8.57 -26.92
CA ILE A 363 3.38 -9.18 -25.91
C ILE A 363 2.74 -10.46 -25.37
N GLY A 364 1.46 -10.43 -25.02
CA GLY A 364 0.70 -11.60 -24.57
C GLY A 364 0.68 -12.74 -25.59
N PHE A 365 0.49 -12.42 -26.87
CA PHE A 365 0.50 -13.40 -27.96
C PHE A 365 1.88 -14.01 -28.19
N LEU A 366 2.93 -13.18 -28.24
CA LEU A 366 4.33 -13.61 -28.39
C LEU A 366 4.76 -14.52 -27.24
N ALA A 367 4.50 -14.09 -26.00
CA ALA A 367 4.84 -14.86 -24.81
C ALA A 367 4.10 -16.20 -24.76
N ASN A 368 2.81 -16.25 -25.12
CA ASN A 368 2.05 -17.51 -25.23
C ASN A 368 2.64 -18.46 -26.29
N ARG A 369 3.19 -17.92 -27.40
CA ARG A 369 3.82 -18.72 -28.45
C ARG A 369 5.10 -19.39 -27.95
N VAL A 370 5.92 -18.65 -27.18
CA VAL A 370 7.11 -19.20 -26.52
C VAL A 370 6.70 -20.20 -25.43
N SER A 371 5.64 -19.90 -24.65
CA SER A 371 5.17 -20.78 -23.58
C SER A 371 4.67 -22.14 -24.05
N ARG A 372 4.08 -22.20 -25.24
CA ARG A 372 3.60 -23.46 -25.83
C ARG A 372 4.72 -24.26 -26.50
N GLY A 373 5.98 -23.86 -26.37
CA GLY A 373 7.13 -24.51 -26.99
C GLY A 373 7.16 -24.40 -28.52
N ARG A 374 6.36 -23.51 -29.12
CA ARG A 374 6.26 -23.37 -30.58
C ARG A 374 7.43 -22.61 -31.20
N VAL A 375 8.17 -21.84 -30.40
CA VAL A 375 9.32 -21.03 -30.81
C VAL A 375 10.33 -21.04 -29.68
N ASP A 376 11.54 -21.51 -29.96
CA ASP A 376 12.69 -21.36 -29.06
C ASP A 376 13.34 -19.98 -29.30
N PRO A 377 13.33 -19.06 -28.33
CA PRO A 377 13.93 -17.74 -28.49
C PRO A 377 15.45 -17.76 -28.72
N GLU A 378 16.12 -18.85 -28.34
CA GLU A 378 17.57 -19.01 -28.47
C GLU A 378 17.99 -19.51 -29.86
N HIS A 379 17.10 -20.23 -30.56
CA HIS A 379 17.37 -20.82 -31.86
C HIS A 379 16.25 -20.51 -32.88
N ILE A 380 16.31 -19.32 -33.49
CA ILE A 380 15.36 -18.92 -34.55
C ILE A 380 16.05 -18.94 -35.92
N PRO A 381 15.63 -19.82 -36.85
CA PRO A 381 16.23 -19.89 -38.19
C PRO A 381 15.87 -18.67 -39.07
N GLY A 382 16.82 -18.24 -39.91
CA GLY A 382 16.64 -17.23 -40.97
C GLY A 382 17.43 -15.92 -40.78
N ARG A 383 17.50 -15.09 -41.83
CA ARG A 383 18.28 -13.83 -41.90
C ARG A 383 17.88 -12.77 -40.85
N LEU A 384 16.64 -12.84 -40.35
CA LEU A 384 16.11 -11.98 -39.27
C LEU A 384 16.04 -12.69 -37.90
N GLY A 385 16.71 -13.83 -37.75
CA GLY A 385 16.78 -14.61 -36.51
C GLY A 385 17.15 -13.81 -35.25
N PRO A 386 18.24 -12.99 -35.24
CA PRO A 386 18.64 -12.26 -34.04
C PRO A 386 17.61 -11.20 -33.60
N VAL A 387 16.98 -10.51 -34.55
CA VAL A 387 15.94 -9.50 -34.26
C VAL A 387 14.69 -10.17 -33.68
N LYS A 388 14.23 -11.25 -34.31
CA LYS A 388 13.10 -12.04 -33.78
C LYS A 388 13.42 -12.58 -32.39
N GLY A 389 14.66 -13.04 -32.17
CA GLY A 389 15.10 -13.56 -30.87
C GLY A 389 15.09 -12.51 -29.77
N ILE A 390 15.41 -11.25 -30.09
CA ILE A 390 15.28 -10.13 -29.14
C ILE A 390 13.81 -9.88 -28.78
N VAL A 391 12.91 -9.86 -29.77
CA VAL A 391 11.47 -9.62 -29.54
C VAL A 391 10.84 -10.72 -28.69
N TYR A 392 11.11 -12.00 -29.01
CA TYR A 392 10.59 -13.13 -28.25
C TYR A 392 11.20 -13.20 -26.83
N ARG A 393 12.50 -12.91 -26.66
CA ARG A 393 13.11 -12.80 -25.33
C ARG A 393 12.50 -11.67 -24.51
N GLY A 394 12.32 -10.49 -25.12
CA GLY A 394 11.69 -9.34 -24.48
C GLY A 394 10.27 -9.65 -24.02
N ALA A 395 9.45 -10.25 -24.90
CA ALA A 395 8.09 -10.65 -24.56
C ALA A 395 8.05 -11.72 -23.45
N ALA A 396 8.98 -12.68 -23.47
CA ALA A 396 9.08 -13.73 -22.45
C ALA A 396 9.65 -13.25 -21.10
N ALA A 397 10.39 -12.13 -21.09
CA ALA A 397 10.96 -11.54 -19.87
C ALA A 397 9.97 -10.71 -19.05
N VAL A 398 8.80 -10.36 -19.61
CA VAL A 398 7.80 -9.55 -18.91
C VAL A 398 7.27 -10.30 -17.68
N PRO A 399 7.43 -9.78 -16.44
CA PRO A 399 7.19 -10.52 -15.19
C PRO A 399 5.78 -11.12 -15.04
N LEU A 400 4.77 -10.49 -15.66
CA LEU A 400 3.37 -10.91 -15.59
C LEU A 400 2.97 -11.92 -16.67
N ILE A 401 3.67 -11.93 -17.81
CA ILE A 401 3.29 -12.67 -19.02
C ILE A 401 4.28 -13.82 -19.31
N GLY A 402 5.47 -13.77 -18.71
CA GLY A 402 6.60 -14.64 -19.03
C GLY A 402 6.33 -16.14 -18.92
N VAL A 403 7.05 -16.87 -19.77
CA VAL A 403 6.95 -18.31 -19.96
C VAL A 403 7.37 -19.07 -18.70
N PRO A 404 6.54 -19.98 -18.17
CA PRO A 404 6.99 -20.91 -17.15
C PRO A 404 8.10 -21.79 -17.75
N ARG A 405 9.31 -21.70 -17.18
CA ARG A 405 10.36 -22.69 -17.47
C ARG A 405 9.99 -23.99 -16.76
N PRO A 406 10.32 -25.17 -17.31
CA PRO A 406 10.09 -26.43 -16.61
C PRO A 406 10.74 -26.36 -15.23
N GLU A 407 9.95 -26.65 -14.20
CA GLU A 407 10.40 -26.61 -12.82
C GLU A 407 11.24 -27.86 -12.52
N PHE A 408 12.49 -27.65 -12.11
CA PHE A 408 13.38 -28.72 -11.68
C PHE A 408 13.77 -28.50 -10.23
N GLN A 409 13.34 -29.39 -9.33
CA GLN A 409 13.68 -29.32 -7.92
C GLN A 409 15.09 -29.87 -7.70
N ALA A 410 16.03 -28.98 -7.37
CA ALA A 410 17.41 -29.34 -7.10
C ALA A 410 17.70 -29.58 -5.62
N LEU A 411 16.92 -28.99 -4.71
CA LEU A 411 17.00 -29.23 -3.27
C LEU A 411 15.59 -29.30 -2.68
N ALA A 412 15.35 -30.29 -1.82
CA ALA A 412 14.06 -30.56 -1.20
C ALA A 412 14.17 -30.48 0.33
N GLY A 413 13.94 -29.29 0.89
CA GLY A 413 13.81 -29.11 2.34
C GLY A 413 15.02 -29.50 3.19
N VAL A 414 16.24 -29.26 2.69
CA VAL A 414 17.47 -29.66 3.38
C VAL A 414 17.67 -28.81 4.63
N SER A 415 17.80 -29.46 5.79
CA SER A 415 18.15 -28.80 7.05
C SER A 415 19.41 -29.44 7.61
N LEU A 416 20.39 -28.62 7.97
CA LEU A 416 21.67 -29.09 8.50
C LEU A 416 22.37 -27.97 9.25
N ASP A 417 23.18 -28.32 10.23
CA ASP A 417 24.01 -27.40 11.00
C ASP A 417 25.49 -27.69 10.71
N ILE A 418 26.22 -26.65 10.32
CA ILE A 418 27.65 -26.69 10.00
C ILE A 418 28.40 -25.88 11.06
N PRO A 419 29.04 -26.52 12.05
CA PRO A 419 29.95 -25.82 12.96
C PRO A 419 31.24 -25.40 12.22
N ARG A 420 32.07 -24.58 12.87
CA ARG A 420 33.38 -24.17 12.33
C ARG A 420 34.27 -25.40 12.08
N GLY A 421 34.71 -25.59 10.83
CA GLY A 421 35.57 -26.71 10.43
C GLY A 421 35.52 -26.98 8.92
N MET A 422 36.09 -28.11 8.50
CA MET A 422 36.04 -28.57 7.11
C MET A 422 34.93 -29.62 6.94
N PHE A 423 34.01 -29.38 6.00
CA PHE A 423 32.90 -30.28 5.71
C PHE A 423 32.91 -30.71 4.25
N GLY A 424 32.91 -32.02 4.02
CA GLY A 424 32.76 -32.62 2.70
C GLY A 424 31.31 -33.02 2.44
N LEU A 425 30.77 -32.65 1.28
CA LEU A 425 29.42 -33.04 0.87
C LEU A 425 29.51 -34.20 -0.15
N LEU A 426 29.26 -35.43 0.30
CA LEU A 426 29.28 -36.63 -0.53
C LEU A 426 27.86 -37.00 -0.99
N GLY A 427 27.73 -37.51 -2.22
CA GLY A 427 26.44 -37.96 -2.75
C GLY A 427 26.50 -38.23 -4.26
N PRO A 428 25.47 -38.88 -4.83
CA PRO A 428 25.42 -39.19 -6.25
C PRO A 428 25.34 -37.93 -7.13
N ASN A 429 25.69 -38.07 -8.41
CA ASN A 429 25.55 -36.98 -9.38
C ASN A 429 24.07 -36.57 -9.48
N GLY A 430 23.81 -35.27 -9.46
CA GLY A 430 22.44 -34.73 -9.49
C GLY A 430 21.76 -34.57 -8.12
N ALA A 431 22.37 -35.01 -7.01
CA ALA A 431 21.80 -34.87 -5.65
C ALA A 431 21.69 -33.43 -5.11
N GLY A 432 22.03 -32.41 -5.90
CA GLY A 432 21.93 -31.01 -5.49
C GLY A 432 23.15 -30.43 -4.76
N LYS A 433 24.26 -31.20 -4.65
CA LYS A 433 25.49 -30.81 -3.93
C LYS A 433 25.99 -29.40 -4.26
N THR A 434 26.26 -29.15 -5.54
CA THR A 434 26.73 -27.84 -6.03
C THR A 434 25.70 -26.74 -5.83
N THR A 435 24.41 -27.05 -5.93
CA THR A 435 23.33 -26.10 -5.68
C THR A 435 23.30 -25.69 -4.21
N LEU A 436 23.46 -26.64 -3.28
CA LEU A 436 23.52 -26.36 -1.85
C LEU A 436 24.71 -25.48 -1.51
N MET A 437 25.90 -25.83 -1.99
CA MET A 437 27.11 -25.04 -1.78
C MET A 437 26.96 -23.62 -2.31
N ARG A 438 26.43 -23.45 -3.53
CA ARG A 438 26.18 -22.12 -4.12
C ARG A 438 25.17 -21.29 -3.33
N ILE A 439 24.17 -21.92 -2.71
CA ILE A 439 23.21 -21.21 -1.86
C ILE A 439 23.83 -20.83 -0.51
N VAL A 440 24.60 -21.73 0.10
CA VAL A 440 25.35 -21.45 1.33
C VAL A 440 26.32 -20.29 1.08
N CYS A 441 27.04 -20.28 -0.04
CA CYS A 441 27.93 -19.17 -0.43
C CYS A 441 27.17 -17.93 -0.95
N ARG A 442 25.84 -17.94 -0.93
CA ARG A 442 24.96 -16.87 -1.43
C ARG A 442 25.10 -16.51 -2.91
N VAL A 443 25.81 -17.31 -3.70
CA VAL A 443 25.94 -17.21 -5.17
C VAL A 443 24.58 -17.43 -5.84
N LEU A 444 23.76 -18.31 -5.25
CA LEU A 444 22.42 -18.61 -5.72
C LEU A 444 21.40 -18.35 -4.60
N SER A 445 20.24 -17.81 -4.92
CA SER A 445 19.15 -17.61 -3.95
C SER A 445 18.34 -18.89 -3.73
N SER A 446 17.90 -19.18 -2.50
CA SER A 446 16.93 -20.24 -2.22
C SER A 446 15.50 -19.84 -2.63
N ASN A 447 14.64 -20.82 -2.93
CA ASN A 447 13.21 -20.58 -3.17
C ASN A 447 12.43 -20.57 -1.84
N TYR A 448 12.81 -21.44 -0.90
CA TYR A 448 12.30 -21.52 0.46
C TYR A 448 13.45 -21.89 1.42
N GLY A 449 13.24 -21.64 2.71
CA GLY A 449 14.24 -21.86 3.75
C GLY A 449 15.27 -20.75 3.81
N SER A 450 16.08 -20.79 4.88
CA SER A 450 17.07 -19.77 5.18
C SER A 450 18.38 -20.42 5.59
N VAL A 451 19.48 -19.77 5.22
CA VAL A 451 20.81 -20.02 5.79
C VAL A 451 21.05 -18.92 6.81
N LEU A 452 21.24 -19.32 8.06
CA LEU A 452 21.54 -18.47 9.21
C LEU A 452 23.02 -18.63 9.56
N ALA A 453 23.71 -17.55 9.88
CA ALA A 453 25.03 -17.58 10.50
C ALA A 453 24.87 -17.01 11.91
N ASN A 454 25.34 -17.72 12.94
CA ASN A 454 25.19 -17.33 14.34
C ASN A 454 23.73 -16.97 14.71
N GLY A 455 22.75 -17.74 14.20
CA GLY A 455 21.31 -17.50 14.46
C GLY A 455 20.69 -16.30 13.73
N LYS A 456 21.44 -15.60 12.88
CA LYS A 456 20.98 -14.44 12.11
C LYS A 456 21.09 -14.67 10.60
N ILE A 457 20.22 -14.03 9.82
CA ILE A 457 20.25 -14.16 8.36
C ILE A 457 21.42 -13.31 7.81
N PRO A 458 22.43 -13.88 7.12
CA PRO A 458 23.53 -13.10 6.55
C PRO A 458 23.00 -12.12 5.50
N LEU A 459 23.41 -10.85 5.56
CA LEU A 459 22.99 -9.87 4.56
C LEU A 459 24.02 -9.83 3.43
N THR A 460 23.61 -10.33 2.25
CA THR A 460 24.26 -10.13 0.93
C THR A 460 25.50 -10.99 0.58
N HIS A 461 25.63 -11.35 -0.71
CA HIS A 461 26.76 -12.11 -1.29
C HIS A 461 28.14 -11.48 -1.01
N ARG A 462 28.26 -10.15 -1.13
CA ARG A 462 29.53 -9.42 -0.92
C ARG A 462 30.12 -9.62 0.48
N ASN A 463 29.27 -9.79 1.50
CA ASN A 463 29.70 -9.93 2.89
C ASN A 463 30.19 -11.35 3.23
N MET A 464 29.84 -12.34 2.41
CA MET A 464 30.23 -13.74 2.61
C MET A 464 31.55 -14.11 1.89
N GLN A 465 32.01 -13.26 0.96
CA GLN A 465 33.17 -13.51 0.07
C GLN A 465 34.55 -13.57 0.76
N GLY A 466 34.62 -13.45 2.09
CA GLY A 466 35.86 -13.64 2.86
C GLY A 466 35.78 -14.72 3.96
N VAL A 467 34.59 -15.30 4.20
CA VAL A 467 34.37 -16.24 5.32
C VAL A 467 34.10 -17.67 4.84
N ILE A 468 33.47 -17.83 3.68
CA ILE A 468 33.16 -19.14 3.10
C ILE A 468 33.86 -19.28 1.75
N GLY A 469 34.88 -20.14 1.69
CA GLY A 469 35.52 -20.54 0.45
C GLY A 469 34.74 -21.65 -0.25
N TYR A 470 34.61 -21.56 -1.58
CA TYR A 470 33.97 -22.58 -2.41
C TYR A 470 34.93 -23.02 -3.52
N LEU A 471 35.25 -24.31 -3.56
CA LEU A 471 36.00 -24.92 -4.65
C LEU A 471 35.03 -25.61 -5.62
N PRO A 472 34.87 -25.11 -6.86
CA PRO A 472 34.01 -25.75 -7.85
C PRO A 472 34.62 -27.06 -8.37
N GLN A 473 33.76 -28.03 -8.71
CA GLN A 473 34.15 -29.30 -9.32
C GLN A 473 34.74 -29.14 -10.73
N HIS A 474 34.33 -28.11 -11.46
CA HIS A 474 34.95 -27.68 -12.72
C HIS A 474 35.24 -26.18 -12.61
N PHE A 475 36.49 -25.79 -12.86
CA PHE A 475 36.84 -24.39 -12.97
C PHE A 475 36.08 -23.79 -14.15
N GLY A 476 35.26 -22.78 -13.88
CA GLY A 476 34.69 -21.96 -14.95
C GLY A 476 35.80 -21.11 -15.56
N LEU A 477 35.70 -20.80 -16.85
CA LEU A 477 36.53 -19.78 -17.48
C LEU A 477 36.35 -18.47 -16.72
N TYR A 478 37.45 -17.91 -16.19
CA TYR A 478 37.43 -16.56 -15.65
C TYR A 478 37.11 -15.61 -16.79
N LEU A 479 36.08 -14.77 -16.65
CA LEU A 479 35.59 -13.85 -17.69
C LEU A 479 36.69 -12.92 -18.28
N HIS A 480 37.79 -12.73 -17.55
CA HIS A 480 38.91 -11.87 -17.91
C HIS A 480 40.13 -12.64 -18.44
N MET A 481 40.04 -13.97 -18.52
CA MET A 481 41.15 -14.83 -18.94
C MET A 481 41.02 -15.12 -20.43
N SER A 482 42.09 -14.85 -21.18
CA SER A 482 42.15 -15.21 -22.60
C SER A 482 42.14 -16.75 -22.74
N ALA A 483 41.68 -17.25 -23.89
CA ALA A 483 41.70 -18.68 -24.17
C ALA A 483 43.13 -19.27 -24.05
N TYR A 484 44.14 -18.48 -24.41
CA TYR A 484 45.55 -18.84 -24.28
C TYR A 484 45.98 -18.99 -22.81
N ASN A 485 45.68 -17.99 -21.97
CA ASN A 485 46.02 -18.04 -20.55
C ASN A 485 45.31 -19.19 -19.82
N TYR A 486 44.09 -19.54 -20.26
CA TYR A 486 43.37 -20.68 -19.72
C TYR A 486 44.02 -22.01 -20.11
N LEU A 487 44.48 -22.15 -21.36
CA LEU A 487 45.21 -23.33 -21.82
C LEU A 487 46.54 -23.49 -21.09
N GLU A 488 47.29 -22.40 -20.90
CA GLU A 488 48.54 -22.39 -20.14
C GLU A 488 48.33 -22.77 -18.67
N TYR A 489 47.32 -22.18 -18.01
CA TYR A 489 46.92 -22.55 -16.65
C TYR A 489 46.55 -24.03 -16.53
N ARG A 490 45.85 -24.57 -17.53
CA ARG A 490 45.44 -25.97 -17.53
C ARG A 490 46.60 -26.92 -17.80
N ALA A 491 47.51 -26.55 -18.70
CA ALA A 491 48.75 -27.28 -18.94
C ALA A 491 49.60 -27.36 -17.65
N LEU A 492 49.74 -26.25 -16.92
CA LEU A 492 50.45 -26.21 -15.64
C LEU A 492 49.83 -27.09 -14.54
N LEU A 493 48.52 -27.32 -14.57
CA LEU A 493 47.80 -28.14 -13.60
C LEU A 493 47.82 -29.64 -13.94
N GLU A 494 47.74 -29.98 -15.22
CA GLU A 494 47.65 -31.37 -15.68
C GLU A 494 49.03 -31.99 -15.97
N GLY A 495 50.10 -31.20 -15.98
CA GLY A 495 51.50 -31.64 -16.13
C GLY A 495 52.03 -31.47 -17.54
#